data_AF-A0A0H5R686-F1
#
_entry.id   AF-A0A0H5R686-F1
#
_cell.length_a   1.000
_cell.length_b   1.000
_cell.length_c   1.000
_cell.angle_alpha   90.00
_cell.angle_beta   90.00
_cell.angle_gamma   90.00
#
_symmetry.space_group_name_H-M   'P 1'
#
loop_
_entity.id
_entity.type
_entity.pdbx_description
1 polymer ?
#
loop_
_entity_poly.entity_id
_entity_poly.type
_entity_poly.pdbx_seq_one_letter_code
_entity_poly.pdbx_strand_id
1 'polypeptide(L)'
;SLSKPVSAKDVSKGITNSAVVKADGSFMASAAELYELLTDEKRIPAWTRNAAQSQPTVGGSFSLFGGGVKGKYLELQKPTKIVSTWKLNSPSWPSDHDGKLTITLDQQSDSTKV
;
A
#
# COMPACT_ATOMS: atom_id res chain seq x y z
N SER A 1 10.21 -15.72 -46.06
CA SER A 1 10.29 -14.39 -45.42
C SER A 1 10.04 -14.59 -43.94
N LEU A 2 11.10 -14.59 -43.12
CA LEU A 2 11.00 -14.80 -41.67
C LEU A 2 11.54 -13.53 -40.99
N SER A 3 10.64 -12.79 -40.36
CA SER A 3 10.90 -11.56 -39.63
C SER A 3 11.68 -11.88 -38.34
N LYS A 4 12.79 -11.18 -38.12
CA LYS A 4 13.61 -11.27 -36.91
C LYS A 4 12.87 -10.69 -35.70
N PRO A 5 12.98 -11.28 -34.49
CA PRO A 5 12.48 -10.65 -33.28
C PRO A 5 13.37 -9.47 -32.86
N VAL A 6 12.73 -8.35 -32.50
CA VAL A 6 13.38 -7.13 -32.01
C VAL A 6 13.96 -7.39 -30.62
N SER A 7 15.26 -7.09 -30.43
CA SER A 7 15.96 -7.25 -29.16
C SER A 7 15.45 -6.28 -28.10
N ALA A 8 14.94 -6.81 -26.99
CA ALA A 8 14.78 -6.06 -25.75
C ALA A 8 16.13 -5.98 -25.02
N LYS A 9 16.84 -4.86 -25.19
CA LYS A 9 17.97 -4.47 -24.34
C LYS A 9 17.60 -3.17 -23.63
N ASP A 10 17.09 -3.32 -22.42
CA ASP A 10 17.50 -2.51 -21.25
C ASP A 10 16.92 -3.18 -20.00
N VAL A 11 17.60 -4.23 -19.55
CA VAL A 11 17.36 -4.82 -18.23
C VAL A 11 18.20 -4.01 -17.24
N SER A 12 17.51 -3.18 -16.47
CA SER A 12 18.09 -2.43 -15.36
C SER A 12 18.78 -3.39 -14.37
N LYS A 13 20.07 -3.13 -14.11
CA LYS A 13 20.84 -3.81 -13.06
C LYS A 13 20.19 -3.51 -11.71
N GLY A 14 19.50 -4.48 -11.10
CA GLY A 14 19.23 -4.42 -9.65
C GLY A 14 18.02 -5.13 -9.06
N ILE A 15 17.20 -5.87 -9.81
CA ILE A 15 16.05 -6.60 -9.21
C ILE A 15 15.90 -7.96 -9.90
N THR A 16 15.92 -9.07 -9.13
CA THR A 16 15.78 -10.43 -9.70
C THR A 16 14.60 -11.22 -9.15
N ASN A 17 13.83 -10.70 -8.18
CA ASN A 17 12.57 -11.33 -7.78
C ASN A 17 11.61 -10.35 -7.08
N SER A 18 10.34 -10.37 -7.47
CA SER A 18 9.22 -9.78 -6.74
C SER A 18 8.14 -10.84 -6.56
N ALA A 19 7.49 -10.89 -5.41
CA ALA A 19 6.42 -11.83 -5.13
C ALA A 19 5.19 -11.12 -4.56
N VAL A 20 4.02 -11.72 -4.76
CA VAL A 20 2.80 -11.30 -4.08
C VAL A 20 2.75 -12.01 -2.73
N VAL A 21 2.66 -11.23 -1.66
CA VAL A 21 2.41 -11.72 -0.31
C VAL A 21 0.95 -11.47 0.04
N LYS A 22 0.29 -12.47 0.62
CA LYS A 22 -1.07 -12.36 1.16
C LYS A 22 -1.03 -12.58 2.66
N ALA A 23 -1.78 -11.78 3.37
CA ALA A 23 -2.02 -11.91 4.80
C ALA A 23 -3.48 -11.59 5.05
N ASP A 24 -4.11 -12.35 5.94
CA ASP A 24 -5.51 -12.21 6.31
C ASP A 24 -5.62 -12.03 7.82
N GLY A 25 -6.64 -11.31 8.27
CA GLY A 25 -6.93 -11.12 9.69
C GLY A 25 -8.42 -10.89 9.97
N SER A 26 -8.82 -11.00 11.24
CA SER A 26 -10.14 -10.59 11.70
C SER A 26 -10.00 -9.66 12.89
N PHE A 27 -10.71 -8.53 12.84
CA PHE A 27 -10.65 -7.49 13.85
C PHE A 27 -12.06 -7.22 14.38
N MET A 28 -12.17 -7.11 15.70
CA MET A 28 -13.42 -6.74 16.40
C MET A 28 -13.66 -5.23 16.29
N ALA A 29 -13.87 -4.76 15.06
CA ALA A 29 -14.15 -3.38 14.71
C ALA A 29 -14.97 -3.35 13.42
N SER A 30 -15.69 -2.24 13.19
CA SER A 30 -16.37 -2.05 11.91
C SER A 30 -15.37 -1.76 10.78
N ALA A 31 -15.74 -2.09 9.54
CA ALA A 31 -14.95 -1.77 8.36
C ALA A 31 -14.72 -0.25 8.25
N ALA A 32 -15.70 0.56 8.66
CA ALA A 32 -15.58 2.01 8.68
C ALA A 32 -14.51 2.51 9.65
N GLU A 33 -14.45 1.95 10.87
CA GLU A 33 -13.43 2.30 11.85
C GLU A 33 -12.04 1.88 11.40
N LEU A 34 -11.89 0.67 10.84
CA LEU A 34 -10.62 0.20 10.30
C LEU A 34 -10.16 1.05 9.11
N TYR A 35 -11.08 1.39 8.20
CA TYR A 35 -10.78 2.28 7.08
C TYR A 35 -10.24 3.62 7.57
N GLU A 36 -10.90 4.22 8.56
CA GLU A 36 -10.44 5.48 9.16
C GLU A 36 -9.12 5.32 9.92
N LEU A 37 -8.92 4.23 10.66
CA LEU A 37 -7.66 3.93 11.35
C LEU A 37 -6.47 3.83 10.38
N LEU A 38 -6.71 3.33 9.17
CA LEU A 38 -5.70 3.12 8.14
C LEU A 38 -5.47 4.35 7.24
N THR A 39 -6.36 5.34 7.23
CA THR A 39 -6.33 6.46 6.26
C THR A 39 -6.33 7.85 6.90
N ASP A 40 -6.93 8.02 8.08
CA ASP A 40 -7.00 9.31 8.77
C ASP A 40 -5.66 9.64 9.44
N GLU A 41 -5.03 10.73 9.02
CA GLU A 41 -3.77 11.24 9.57
C GLU A 41 -3.79 11.36 11.10
N LYS A 42 -4.94 11.70 11.69
CA LYS A 42 -5.08 11.86 13.14
C LYS A 42 -5.13 10.53 13.88
N ARG A 43 -5.51 9.43 13.21
CA ARG A 43 -5.66 8.10 13.81
C ARG A 43 -4.46 7.20 13.59
N ILE A 44 -3.77 7.35 12.46
CA ILE A 44 -2.61 6.52 12.11
C ILE A 44 -1.53 6.47 13.22
N PRO A 45 -1.17 7.58 13.89
CA PRO A 45 -0.17 7.57 14.96
C PRO A 45 -0.48 6.60 16.11
N ALA A 46 -1.74 6.25 16.34
CA ALA A 46 -2.14 5.33 17.40
C ALA A 46 -1.57 3.92 17.20
N TRP A 47 -1.49 3.45 15.95
CA TRP A 47 -1.00 2.11 15.62
C TRP A 47 0.44 2.09 15.10
N THR A 48 0.89 3.17 14.43
CA THR A 48 2.30 3.28 14.01
C THR A 48 3.22 3.61 15.19
N ARG A 49 2.68 4.12 16.29
CA ARG A 49 3.42 4.65 17.45
C ARG A 49 4.47 5.69 17.06
N ASN A 50 4.23 6.41 15.97
CA ASN A 50 5.14 7.42 15.42
C ASN A 50 4.36 8.43 14.58
N ALA A 51 4.99 9.56 14.23
CA ALA A 51 4.42 10.55 13.34
C ALA A 51 4.05 9.94 11.99
N ALA A 52 2.92 10.39 11.46
CA ALA A 52 2.43 10.04 10.14
C ALA A 52 1.84 11.27 9.45
N GLN A 53 1.84 11.25 8.12
CA GLN A 53 1.15 12.19 7.26
C GLN A 53 0.25 11.39 6.33
N SER A 54 -0.96 11.86 6.07
CA SER A 54 -1.90 11.19 5.17
C SER A 54 -2.84 12.16 4.49
N GLN A 55 -2.87 12.09 3.16
CA GLN A 55 -3.85 12.78 2.34
C GLN A 55 -4.79 11.74 1.70
N PRO A 56 -5.91 11.36 2.37
CA PRO A 56 -6.76 10.23 1.97
C PRO A 56 -7.69 10.59 0.79
N THR A 57 -7.06 10.86 -0.35
CA THR A 57 -7.70 11.14 -1.63
C THR A 57 -6.95 10.36 -2.71
N VAL A 58 -7.62 9.98 -3.80
CA VAL A 58 -6.94 9.31 -4.92
C VAL A 58 -5.86 10.24 -5.49
N GLY A 59 -4.63 9.73 -5.60
CA GLY A 59 -3.42 10.49 -5.95
C GLY A 59 -2.72 11.16 -4.76
N GLY A 60 -3.39 11.28 -3.61
CA GLY A 60 -2.84 11.83 -2.38
C GLY A 60 -1.73 10.96 -1.80
N SER A 61 -0.75 11.60 -1.16
CA SER A 61 0.42 10.91 -0.59
C SER A 61 0.25 10.62 0.89
N PHE A 62 0.98 9.62 1.39
CA PHE A 62 1.11 9.33 2.81
C PHE A 62 2.56 9.01 3.17
N SER A 63 2.87 9.16 4.47
CA SER A 63 4.15 8.87 5.08
C SER A 63 3.91 8.27 6.46
N LEU A 64 4.38 7.04 6.71
CA LEU A 64 4.15 6.29 7.94
C LEU A 64 5.47 6.05 8.69
N PHE A 65 5.36 5.68 9.97
CA PHE A 65 6.50 5.30 10.82
C PHE A 65 7.63 6.34 10.83
N GLY A 66 7.29 7.63 10.98
CA GLY A 66 8.29 8.71 10.96
C GLY A 66 8.97 8.92 9.61
N GLY A 67 8.34 8.48 8.51
CA GLY A 67 8.88 8.59 7.16
C GLY A 67 9.62 7.35 6.66
N GLY A 68 9.63 6.25 7.43
CA GLY A 68 10.19 4.98 7.01
C GLY A 68 9.45 4.33 5.85
N VAL A 69 8.14 4.58 5.71
CA VAL A 69 7.31 4.09 4.60
C VAL A 69 6.61 5.28 3.94
N LYS A 70 6.66 5.36 2.62
CA LYS A 70 5.97 6.41 1.84
C LYS A 70 5.21 5.79 0.69
N GLY A 71 4.12 6.44 0.28
CA GLY A 71 3.30 5.94 -0.82
C GLY A 71 2.23 6.92 -1.27
N LYS A 72 1.43 6.49 -2.24
CA LYS A 72 0.28 7.23 -2.77
C LYS A 72 -0.95 6.34 -2.79
N TYR A 73 -2.12 6.91 -2.51
CA TYR A 73 -3.39 6.23 -2.69
C TYR A 73 -3.73 6.14 -4.18
N LEU A 74 -3.92 4.94 -4.69
CA LEU A 74 -4.28 4.66 -6.07
C LEU A 74 -5.79 4.52 -6.24
N GLU A 75 -6.47 3.96 -5.23
CA GLU A 75 -7.91 3.74 -5.23
C GLU A 75 -8.41 3.76 -3.78
N LEU A 76 -9.54 4.43 -3.54
CA LEU A 76 -10.18 4.55 -2.24
C LEU A 76 -11.68 4.32 -2.40
N GLN A 77 -12.18 3.19 -1.89
CA GLN A 77 -13.60 2.92 -1.79
C GLN A 77 -13.96 2.81 -0.31
N LYS A 78 -14.46 3.89 0.29
CA LYS A 78 -14.84 3.87 1.71
C LYS A 78 -16.13 3.05 1.89
N PRO A 79 -16.23 2.13 2.87
CA PRO A 79 -15.20 1.69 3.82
C PRO A 79 -14.50 0.38 3.43
N THR A 80 -14.65 -0.11 2.21
CA THR A 80 -14.38 -1.51 1.84
C THR A 80 -13.02 -1.78 1.21
N LYS A 81 -12.33 -0.76 0.66
CA LYS A 81 -11.09 -0.99 -0.11
C LYS A 81 -10.12 0.17 -0.12
N ILE A 82 -8.84 -0.14 0.04
CA ILE A 82 -7.71 0.78 -0.10
C ILE A 82 -6.69 0.14 -1.03
N VAL A 83 -6.28 0.84 -2.10
CA VAL A 83 -5.15 0.45 -2.95
C VAL A 83 -4.11 1.57 -2.90
N SER A 84 -2.85 1.21 -2.69
CA SER A 84 -1.76 2.17 -2.61
C SER A 84 -0.46 1.66 -3.23
N THR A 85 0.41 2.59 -3.59
CA THR A 85 1.85 2.29 -3.67
C THR A 85 2.48 2.36 -2.29
N TRP A 86 3.61 1.70 -2.10
CA TRP A 86 4.46 1.89 -0.93
C TRP A 86 5.92 1.61 -1.26
N LYS A 87 6.82 2.27 -0.53
CA LYS A 87 8.26 1.99 -0.56
C LYS A 87 8.90 2.30 0.78
N LEU A 88 10.02 1.64 1.05
CA LEU A 88 10.86 1.92 2.20
C LEU A 88 11.78 3.10 1.92
N ASN A 89 12.03 3.92 2.94
CA ASN A 89 13.04 4.97 2.87
C ASN A 89 14.47 4.40 3.00
N SER A 90 14.64 3.30 3.74
CA SER A 90 15.91 2.58 3.86
C SER A 90 15.64 1.09 4.17
N PRO A 91 16.25 0.14 3.44
CA PRO A 91 17.10 0.36 2.26
C PRO A 91 16.28 0.94 1.10
N SER A 92 16.89 1.84 0.34
CA SER A 92 16.25 2.43 -0.84
C SER A 92 16.09 1.38 -1.91
N TRP A 93 14.85 1.21 -2.40
CA TRP A 93 14.59 0.45 -3.62
C TRP A 93 15.03 1.25 -4.85
N PRO A 94 15.22 0.61 -6.02
CA PRO A 94 15.43 1.32 -7.27
C PRO A 94 14.33 2.35 -7.53
N SER A 95 14.70 3.47 -8.17
CA SER A 95 13.85 4.66 -8.31
C SER A 95 12.54 4.44 -9.06
N ASP A 96 12.49 3.40 -9.89
CA ASP A 96 11.38 2.97 -10.71
C ASP A 96 10.56 1.83 -10.09
N HIS A 97 10.83 1.47 -8.81
CA HIS A 97 10.18 0.37 -8.14
C HIS A 97 9.39 0.81 -6.90
N ASP A 98 8.07 0.69 -6.99
CA ASP A 98 7.14 0.82 -5.86
C ASP A 98 6.41 -0.51 -5.65
N GLY A 99 6.18 -0.86 -4.39
CA GLY A 99 5.30 -1.96 -4.03
C GLY A 99 3.85 -1.54 -4.20
N LYS A 100 2.97 -2.49 -4.51
CA LYS A 100 1.51 -2.26 -4.52
C LYS A 100 0.88 -2.99 -3.36
N LEU A 101 0.06 -2.28 -2.58
CA LEU A 101 -0.72 -2.84 -1.48
C LEU A 101 -2.21 -2.72 -1.82
N THR A 102 -2.97 -3.78 -1.54
CA THR A 102 -4.43 -3.77 -1.62
C THR A 102 -4.95 -4.33 -0.30
N ILE A 103 -5.78 -3.55 0.39
CA ILE A 103 -6.47 -3.93 1.62
C ILE A 103 -7.95 -3.98 1.28
N THR A 104 -8.61 -5.10 1.59
CA THR A 104 -10.05 -5.27 1.47
C THR A 104 -10.61 -5.39 2.88
N LEU A 105 -11.70 -4.69 3.18
CA LEU A 105 -12.36 -4.72 4.48
C LEU A 105 -13.76 -5.31 4.27
N ASP A 106 -13.94 -6.56 4.70
CA ASP A 106 -15.18 -7.31 4.54
C ASP A 106 -15.92 -7.37 5.88
N GLN A 107 -16.92 -6.49 6.03
CA GLN A 107 -17.73 -6.37 7.23
C GLN A 107 -18.57 -7.63 7.45
N GLN A 108 -18.33 -8.30 8.58
CA GLN A 108 -19.13 -9.40 9.09
C GLN A 108 -20.15 -8.91 10.13
N SER A 109 -20.85 -9.81 10.81
CA SER A 109 -21.87 -9.45 11.82
C SER A 109 -21.32 -8.71 13.04
N ASP A 110 -20.14 -9.08 13.52
CA ASP A 110 -19.54 -8.57 14.77
C ASP A 110 -18.06 -8.17 14.61
N SER A 111 -17.53 -8.30 13.39
CA SER A 111 -16.11 -8.20 13.08
C SER A 111 -15.89 -7.77 11.64
N THR A 112 -14.65 -7.49 11.27
CA THR A 112 -14.26 -7.23 9.88
C THR A 112 -13.09 -8.13 9.52
N LYS A 113 -13.24 -8.88 8.43
CA LYS A 113 -12.14 -9.61 7.80
C LYS A 113 -11.32 -8.66 6.94
N VAL A 114 -10.00 -8.75 7.06
CA VAL A 114 -9.02 -7.99 6.28
C VAL A 114 -8.18 -8.94 5.45
#